data_AF-A0A3Q1GIY5-F1
#
_entry.id   AF-A0A3Q1GIY5-F1
#
_cell.length_a   1.000
_cell.length_b   1.000
_cell.length_c   1.000
_cell.angle_alpha   90.00
_cell.angle_beta   90.00
_cell.angle_gamma   90.00
#
_symmetry.space_group_name_H-M   'P 1'
#
loop_
_entity.id
_entity.type
_entity.pdbx_description
1 polymer ?
#
loop_
_entity_poly.entity_id
_entity_poly.type
_entity_poly.pdbx_seq_one_letter_code
_entity_poly.pdbx_strand_id
1 'polypeptide(L)'
;MRNKRMVLVTMKRQVLLFLPVLCLSYVLGQVSYSIPEEMVKGSVVGSIAHDLGLDLKRLKSGKARVYTGGSVEYIGLNKERGVLLVHERIDREALCGETTPCALHFQLILENPMELFRVTVEITDINDNTPNFTNTEKRFEISESAVIGSKFILEKAVDSDIGRNGLQQYTLTPTDHFVLKLENQADGSKKVEMVLQKPLDREKQEFMSLNVLKSASQPLLALNLYWRKPSMLTLVLMVSKATRLNQQTTSH
;
A
#
# COMPACT_ATOMS: atom_id res chain seq x y z
N MET A 1 39.33 7.65 -98.75
CA MET A 1 40.09 8.17 -97.59
C MET A 1 39.32 9.33 -96.94
N ARG A 2 38.74 9.13 -95.76
CA ARG A 2 38.39 10.21 -94.82
C ARG A 2 38.37 9.62 -93.42
N ASN A 3 39.44 9.91 -92.70
CA ASN A 3 39.72 9.48 -91.35
C ASN A 3 38.75 10.20 -90.39
N LYS A 4 37.94 9.48 -89.61
CA LYS A 4 37.24 10.05 -88.45
C LYS A 4 37.82 9.38 -87.20
N ARG A 5 38.65 10.13 -86.48
CA ARG A 5 39.18 9.74 -85.17
C ARG A 5 38.00 9.55 -84.20
N MET A 6 37.94 8.38 -83.59
CA MET A 6 36.99 8.06 -82.52
C MET A 6 37.57 8.60 -81.20
N VAL A 7 36.95 9.64 -80.65
CA VAL A 7 37.28 10.18 -79.33
C VAL A 7 36.41 9.41 -78.32
N LEU A 8 37.02 8.53 -77.53
CA LEU A 8 36.33 7.83 -76.44
C LEU A 8 36.42 8.68 -75.17
N VAL A 9 35.32 9.33 -74.80
CA VAL A 9 35.18 10.06 -73.53
C VAL A 9 34.90 9.04 -72.43
N THR A 10 35.79 8.93 -71.44
CA THR A 10 35.55 8.10 -70.25
C THR A 10 34.49 8.74 -69.36
N MET A 11 33.27 8.20 -69.35
CA MET A 11 32.26 8.55 -68.34
C MET A 11 32.53 7.77 -67.05
N LYS A 12 33.02 8.44 -66.00
CA LYS A 12 32.99 7.90 -64.63
C LYS A 12 31.55 7.90 -64.14
N ARG A 13 30.91 6.72 -64.06
CA ARG A 13 29.57 6.54 -63.49
C ARG A 13 29.71 6.31 -61.99
N GLN A 14 29.36 7.29 -61.17
CA GLN A 14 29.23 7.10 -59.72
C GLN A 14 27.93 6.34 -59.45
N VAL A 15 28.01 5.20 -58.76
CA VAL A 15 26.86 4.46 -58.25
C VAL A 15 26.70 4.83 -56.79
N LEU A 16 25.69 5.63 -56.46
CA LEU A 16 25.37 5.93 -55.07
C LEU A 16 24.64 4.73 -54.46
N LEU A 17 25.35 3.93 -53.67
CA LEU A 17 24.78 2.85 -52.87
C LEU A 17 24.04 3.48 -51.68
N PHE A 18 22.73 3.66 -51.80
CA PHE A 18 21.87 3.94 -50.64
C PHE A 18 21.69 2.64 -49.85
N LEU A 19 22.45 2.47 -48.75
CA LEU A 19 22.11 1.48 -47.74
C LEU A 19 20.87 1.98 -46.97
N PRO A 20 19.73 1.28 -46.99
CA PRO A 20 18.62 1.63 -46.11
C PRO A 20 19.01 1.23 -44.68
N VAL A 21 19.11 2.22 -43.80
CA VAL A 21 19.22 1.99 -42.36
C VAL A 21 17.87 1.46 -41.90
N LEU A 22 17.75 0.14 -41.74
CA LEU A 22 16.61 -0.48 -41.04
C LEU A 22 16.69 -0.09 -39.56
N CYS A 23 15.92 0.92 -39.17
CA CYS A 23 15.68 1.23 -37.77
C CYS A 23 14.66 0.21 -37.24
N LEU A 24 15.13 -0.94 -36.76
CA LEU A 24 14.30 -1.88 -36.00
C LEU A 24 14.13 -1.31 -34.58
N SER A 25 13.09 -0.52 -34.37
CA SER A 25 12.66 -0.16 -33.01
C SER A 25 11.92 -1.35 -32.40
N TYR A 26 12.61 -2.16 -31.62
CA TYR A 26 11.96 -3.14 -30.75
C TYR A 26 11.46 -2.40 -29.50
N VAL A 27 10.18 -2.05 -29.49
CA VAL A 27 9.51 -1.64 -28.25
C VAL A 27 9.05 -2.90 -27.56
N LEU A 28 9.70 -3.26 -26.44
CA LEU A 28 9.18 -4.25 -25.52
C LEU A 28 7.90 -3.65 -24.89
N GLY A 29 6.73 -4.12 -25.35
CA GLY A 29 5.42 -3.67 -24.86
C GLY A 29 5.18 -4.14 -23.43
N GLN A 30 5.78 -3.45 -22.47
CA GLN A 30 5.49 -3.56 -21.05
C GLN A 30 4.64 -2.36 -20.63
N VAL A 31 3.47 -2.63 -20.08
CA VAL A 31 2.55 -1.60 -19.58
C VAL A 31 2.42 -1.74 -18.07
N SER A 32 2.48 -0.62 -17.37
CA SER A 32 2.33 -0.54 -15.92
C SER A 32 1.20 0.41 -15.54
N TYR A 33 0.31 -0.04 -14.65
CA TYR A 33 -0.69 0.79 -14.00
C TYR A 33 -0.46 0.80 -12.49
N SER A 34 -1.04 1.79 -11.81
CA SER A 34 -1.09 1.89 -10.36
C SER A 34 -2.54 2.16 -9.96
N ILE A 35 -3.09 1.33 -9.07
CA ILE A 35 -4.45 1.49 -8.57
C ILE A 35 -4.48 1.32 -7.05
N PRO A 36 -5.36 2.02 -6.33
CA PRO A 36 -5.63 1.68 -4.94
C PRO A 36 -6.22 0.28 -4.85
N GLU A 37 -5.94 -0.39 -3.75
CA GLU A 37 -6.72 -1.56 -3.36
C GLU A 37 -8.19 -1.18 -3.10
N GLU A 38 -9.02 -2.17 -2.78
CA GLU A 38 -10.38 -1.94 -2.31
C GLU A 38 -11.31 -1.27 -3.33
N MET A 39 -10.88 -1.21 -4.59
CA MET A 39 -11.69 -0.72 -5.70
C MET A 39 -12.90 -1.62 -5.95
N VAL A 40 -14.02 -0.98 -6.26
CA VAL A 40 -15.27 -1.67 -6.57
C VAL A 40 -15.10 -2.52 -7.83
N LYS A 41 -15.67 -3.73 -7.84
CA LYS A 41 -15.73 -4.59 -9.05
C LYS A 41 -16.32 -3.83 -10.23
N GLY A 42 -15.69 -3.96 -11.40
CA GLY A 42 -16.02 -3.24 -12.62
C GLY A 42 -15.37 -1.85 -12.75
N SER A 43 -14.62 -1.40 -11.74
CA SER A 43 -13.85 -0.15 -11.84
C SER A 43 -12.78 -0.25 -12.93
N VAL A 44 -12.49 0.86 -13.59
CA VAL A 44 -11.51 0.91 -14.68
C VAL A 44 -10.11 1.04 -14.11
N VAL A 45 -9.20 0.18 -14.58
CA VAL A 45 -7.76 0.23 -14.26
C VAL A 45 -7.02 1.13 -15.26
N GLY A 46 -7.27 0.93 -16.56
CA GLY A 46 -6.56 1.65 -17.61
C GLY A 46 -6.97 1.23 -19.02
N SER A 47 -6.57 2.03 -20.01
CA SER A 47 -6.92 1.84 -21.42
C SER A 47 -5.83 1.03 -22.16
N ILE A 48 -5.83 -0.29 -21.96
CA ILE A 48 -4.79 -1.17 -22.51
C ILE A 48 -4.74 -1.18 -24.04
N ALA A 49 -5.88 -0.99 -24.72
CA ALA A 49 -5.92 -0.90 -26.17
C ALA A 49 -5.15 0.32 -26.67
N HIS A 50 -5.42 1.48 -26.06
CA HIS A 50 -4.73 2.72 -26.41
C HIS A 50 -3.23 2.64 -26.10
N ASP A 51 -2.88 2.14 -24.92
CA ASP A 51 -1.49 2.15 -24.44
C ASP A 51 -0.59 1.16 -25.19
N LEU A 52 -1.17 0.10 -25.75
CA LEU A 52 -0.49 -0.84 -26.65
C LEU A 52 -0.62 -0.49 -28.14
N GLY A 53 -1.36 0.57 -28.49
CA GLY A 53 -1.64 0.92 -29.89
C GLY A 53 -2.48 -0.13 -30.64
N LEU A 54 -3.34 -0.86 -29.93
CA LEU A 54 -4.20 -1.91 -30.46
C LEU A 54 -5.61 -1.39 -30.75
N ASP A 55 -6.13 -1.72 -31.93
CA ASP A 55 -7.54 -1.46 -32.25
C ASP A 55 -8.49 -2.43 -31.53
N LEU A 56 -9.71 -1.98 -31.22
CA LEU A 56 -10.76 -2.83 -30.62
C LEU A 56 -11.10 -4.05 -31.48
N LYS A 57 -11.02 -3.91 -32.82
CA LYS A 57 -11.21 -5.03 -33.75
C LYS A 57 -10.12 -6.09 -33.57
N ARG A 58 -8.87 -5.67 -33.34
CA ARG A 58 -7.73 -6.56 -33.12
C ARG A 58 -7.87 -7.33 -31.82
N LEU A 59 -8.37 -6.69 -30.75
CA LEU A 59 -8.67 -7.39 -29.50
C LEU A 59 -9.72 -8.50 -29.68
N LYS A 60 -10.75 -8.24 -30.49
CA LYS A 60 -11.82 -9.22 -30.75
C LYS A 60 -11.35 -10.33 -31.69
N SER A 61 -10.79 -9.99 -32.86
CA SER A 61 -10.34 -10.97 -33.85
C SER A 61 -9.17 -11.82 -33.35
N GLY A 62 -8.28 -11.21 -32.56
CA GLY A 62 -7.19 -11.88 -31.89
C GLY A 62 -7.57 -12.63 -30.63
N LYS A 63 -8.86 -12.74 -30.29
CA LYS A 63 -9.34 -13.42 -29.08
C LYS A 63 -8.57 -13.01 -27.82
N ALA A 64 -8.27 -11.72 -27.69
CA ALA A 64 -7.44 -11.18 -26.62
C ALA A 64 -7.91 -11.68 -25.25
N ARG A 65 -6.99 -12.20 -24.44
CA ARG A 65 -7.28 -12.72 -23.12
C ARG A 65 -6.16 -12.40 -22.15
N VAL A 66 -6.55 -12.14 -20.91
CA VAL A 66 -5.62 -12.04 -19.79
C VAL A 66 -5.23 -13.45 -19.38
N TYR A 67 -3.95 -13.66 -19.13
CA TYR A 67 -3.40 -14.88 -18.60
C TYR A 67 -2.63 -14.56 -17.32
N THR A 68 -3.18 -15.02 -16.19
CA THR A 68 -2.56 -14.95 -14.87
C THR A 68 -1.93 -16.30 -14.54
N GLY A 69 -0.81 -16.30 -13.82
CA GLY A 69 -0.19 -17.55 -13.33
C GLY A 69 -0.89 -18.13 -12.09
N GLY A 70 -1.78 -17.38 -11.45
CA GLY A 70 -2.51 -17.75 -10.23
C GLY A 70 -3.95 -18.22 -10.51
N SER A 71 -4.62 -18.71 -9.46
CA SER A 71 -5.99 -19.23 -9.53
C SER A 71 -7.07 -18.15 -9.60
N VAL A 72 -6.78 -16.92 -9.14
CA VAL A 72 -7.75 -15.82 -9.09
C VAL A 72 -7.40 -14.78 -10.15
N GLU A 73 -8.39 -14.42 -10.98
CA GLU A 73 -8.29 -13.34 -11.97
C GLU A 73 -8.78 -12.03 -11.33
N TYR A 74 -7.88 -11.27 -10.72
CA TYR A 74 -8.21 -9.97 -10.12
C TYR A 74 -8.52 -8.89 -11.17
N ILE A 75 -7.86 -8.96 -12.33
CA ILE A 75 -7.97 -7.98 -13.42
C ILE A 75 -8.51 -8.67 -14.67
N GLY A 76 -9.62 -8.15 -15.19
CA GLY A 76 -10.26 -8.63 -16.41
C GLY A 76 -10.10 -7.66 -17.58
N LEU A 77 -10.26 -8.17 -18.80
CA LEU A 77 -10.25 -7.37 -20.03
C LEU A 77 -11.66 -7.16 -20.58
N ASN A 78 -12.06 -5.90 -20.72
CA ASN A 78 -13.22 -5.53 -21.52
C ASN A 78 -12.81 -5.29 -22.98
N LYS A 79 -13.08 -6.27 -23.85
CA LYS A 79 -12.71 -6.23 -25.29
C LYS A 79 -13.54 -5.25 -26.11
N GLU A 80 -14.70 -4.84 -25.60
CA GLU A 80 -15.58 -3.89 -26.30
C GLU A 80 -15.07 -2.46 -26.17
N ARG A 81 -14.56 -2.13 -24.98
CA ARG A 81 -14.04 -0.81 -24.65
C ARG A 81 -12.52 -0.70 -24.73
N GLY A 82 -11.82 -1.84 -24.76
CA GLY A 82 -10.35 -1.87 -24.80
C GLY A 82 -9.69 -1.47 -23.49
N VAL A 83 -10.36 -1.72 -22.36
CA VAL A 83 -9.93 -1.31 -21.02
C VAL A 83 -9.77 -2.53 -20.11
N LEU A 84 -8.85 -2.42 -19.16
CA LEU A 84 -8.75 -3.34 -18.04
C LEU A 84 -9.70 -2.90 -16.92
N LEU A 85 -10.37 -3.87 -16.30
CA LEU A 85 -11.33 -3.68 -15.24
C LEU A 85 -10.94 -4.51 -14.01
N VAL A 86 -11.25 -4.01 -12.83
CA VAL A 86 -11.21 -4.79 -11.58
C VAL A 86 -12.29 -5.86 -11.68
N HIS A 87 -11.90 -7.14 -11.68
CA HIS A 87 -12.81 -8.27 -11.75
C HIS A 87 -13.19 -8.76 -10.35
N GLU A 88 -12.20 -8.87 -9.46
CA GLU A 88 -12.36 -9.21 -8.05
C GLU A 88 -11.80 -8.12 -7.16
N ARG A 89 -12.38 -7.96 -5.95
CA ARG A 89 -11.89 -7.00 -4.95
C ARG A 89 -10.47 -7.40 -4.57
N ILE A 90 -9.57 -6.44 -4.60
CA ILE A 90 -8.15 -6.64 -4.25
C ILE A 90 -7.98 -6.11 -2.84
N ASP A 91 -7.61 -7.00 -1.94
CA ASP A 91 -7.16 -6.71 -0.57
C ASP A 91 -5.63 -6.89 -0.60
N ARG A 92 -4.90 -5.80 -0.38
CA ARG A 92 -3.44 -5.77 -0.52
C ARG A 92 -2.78 -6.56 0.60
N GLU A 93 -3.33 -6.50 1.82
CA GLU A 93 -2.84 -7.24 2.97
C GLU A 93 -2.95 -8.74 2.73
N ALA A 94 -4.06 -9.21 2.15
CA ALA A 94 -4.23 -10.61 1.78
C ALA A 94 -3.34 -11.05 0.60
N LEU A 95 -3.07 -10.14 -0.35
CA LEU A 95 -2.30 -10.44 -1.55
C LEU A 95 -0.78 -10.46 -1.31
N CYS A 96 -0.26 -9.48 -0.56
CA CYS A 96 1.17 -9.22 -0.43
C CYS A 96 1.67 -9.18 1.03
N GLY A 97 0.76 -9.08 2.01
CA GLY A 97 1.12 -8.83 3.41
C GLY A 97 1.96 -7.57 3.56
N GLU A 98 3.12 -7.69 4.21
CA GLU A 98 4.06 -6.57 4.38
C GLU A 98 4.99 -6.35 3.17
N THR A 99 4.88 -7.17 2.12
CA THR A 99 5.78 -7.13 0.96
C THR A 99 5.57 -5.86 0.13
N THR A 100 6.67 -5.15 -0.13
CA THR A 100 6.67 -3.94 -0.96
C THR A 100 7.74 -4.01 -2.06
N PRO A 101 7.44 -3.62 -3.31
CA PRO A 101 6.12 -3.20 -3.82
C PRO A 101 5.14 -4.37 -4.00
N CYS A 102 3.84 -4.10 -3.87
CA CYS A 102 2.78 -5.08 -4.13
C CYS A 102 2.29 -4.91 -5.57
N ALA A 103 2.42 -5.96 -6.40
CA ALA A 103 2.04 -5.88 -7.80
C ALA A 103 1.47 -7.19 -8.34
N LEU A 104 0.47 -7.05 -9.21
CA LEU A 104 -0.05 -8.13 -10.03
C LEU A 104 0.68 -8.16 -11.37
N HIS A 105 1.24 -9.32 -11.71
CA HIS A 105 1.90 -9.53 -13.00
C HIS A 105 1.10 -10.53 -13.83
N PHE A 106 0.77 -10.13 -15.06
CA PHE A 106 0.04 -10.99 -15.99
C PHE A 106 0.41 -10.68 -17.44
N GLN A 107 -0.08 -11.53 -18.35
CA GLN A 107 0.18 -11.41 -19.77
C GLN A 107 -1.14 -11.20 -20.52
N LEU A 108 -1.14 -10.26 -21.45
CA LEU A 108 -2.20 -10.14 -22.45
C LEU A 108 -1.77 -10.90 -23.70
N ILE A 109 -2.53 -11.91 -24.07
CA ILE A 109 -2.24 -12.78 -25.21
C ILE A 109 -3.28 -12.54 -26.30
N LEU A 110 -2.81 -12.25 -27.52
CA LEU A 110 -3.60 -12.21 -28.74
C LEU A 110 -3.17 -13.35 -29.66
N GLU A 111 -4.11 -13.94 -30.38
CA GLU A 111 -3.92 -15.02 -31.34
C GLU A 111 -3.99 -14.50 -32.78
N ASN A 112 -3.37 -15.23 -33.72
CA ASN A 112 -3.45 -14.99 -35.18
C ASN A 112 -3.22 -13.53 -35.65
N PRO A 113 -1.97 -13.02 -35.65
CA PRO A 113 -0.74 -13.65 -35.17
C PRO A 113 -0.64 -13.65 -33.65
N MET A 114 0.24 -14.50 -33.11
CA MET A 114 0.46 -14.55 -31.67
C MET A 114 1.24 -13.31 -31.21
N GLU A 115 0.67 -12.56 -30.27
CA GLU A 115 1.31 -11.41 -29.62
C GLU A 115 1.15 -11.54 -28.10
N LEU A 116 2.17 -11.14 -27.36
CA LEU A 116 2.22 -11.24 -25.91
C LEU A 116 2.73 -9.92 -25.34
N PHE A 117 1.92 -9.34 -24.45
CA PHE A 117 2.26 -8.11 -23.74
C PHE A 117 2.33 -8.39 -22.25
N ARG A 118 3.39 -7.91 -21.59
CA ARG A 118 3.53 -8.03 -20.14
C ARG A 118 2.87 -6.83 -19.50
N VAL A 119 1.95 -7.09 -18.58
CA VAL A 119 1.22 -6.05 -17.86
C VAL A 119 1.51 -6.19 -16.37
N THR A 120 1.82 -5.07 -15.74
CA THR A 120 2.02 -4.97 -14.30
C THR A 120 1.00 -3.98 -13.74
N VAL A 121 0.33 -4.35 -12.65
CA VAL A 121 -0.57 -3.45 -11.94
C VAL A 121 -0.07 -3.38 -10.50
N GLU A 122 0.49 -2.23 -10.13
CA GLU A 122 0.88 -1.92 -8.76
C GLU A 122 -0.36 -1.60 -7.93
N ILE A 123 -0.44 -2.23 -6.76
CA ILE A 123 -1.54 -2.05 -5.81
C ILE A 123 -1.05 -1.13 -4.70
N THR A 124 -1.61 0.07 -4.65
CA THR A 124 -1.28 1.04 -3.61
C THR A 124 -2.16 0.84 -2.39
N ASP A 125 -1.49 0.79 -1.25
CA ASP A 125 -2.08 0.69 0.06
C ASP A 125 -3.00 1.89 0.36
N ILE A 126 -4.17 1.60 0.95
CA ILE A 126 -5.06 2.62 1.51
C ILE A 126 -5.14 2.45 3.03
N ASN A 127 -5.61 3.49 3.72
CA ASN A 127 -5.82 3.45 5.16
C ASN A 127 -7.20 2.84 5.46
N ASP A 128 -7.32 1.51 5.39
CA ASP A 128 -8.56 0.79 5.71
C ASP A 128 -8.42 -0.13 6.94
N ASN A 129 -7.20 -0.44 7.39
CA ASN A 129 -6.98 -1.13 8.67
C ASN A 129 -6.76 -0.15 9.83
N THR A 130 -7.47 -0.39 10.93
CA THR A 130 -7.24 0.35 12.18
C THR A 130 -6.25 -0.43 13.06
N PRO A 131 -5.24 0.24 13.66
CA PRO A 131 -4.33 -0.42 14.59
C PRO A 131 -5.10 -1.17 15.68
N ASN A 132 -4.63 -2.36 16.04
CA ASN A 132 -5.21 -3.16 17.10
C ASN A 132 -4.11 -3.64 18.06
N PHE A 133 -4.48 -3.96 19.30
CA PHE A 133 -3.57 -4.66 20.21
C PHE A 133 -3.89 -6.15 20.17
N THR A 134 -2.86 -6.99 20.27
CA THR A 134 -3.02 -8.45 20.27
C THR A 134 -3.89 -8.91 21.44
N ASN A 135 -3.70 -8.31 22.62
CA ASN A 135 -4.60 -8.50 23.75
C ASN A 135 -5.61 -7.35 23.83
N THR A 136 -6.88 -7.70 24.04
CA THR A 136 -7.97 -6.74 24.29
C THR A 136 -7.97 -6.19 25.72
N GLU A 137 -7.16 -6.76 26.60
CA GLU A 137 -6.95 -6.28 27.97
C GLU A 137 -5.51 -6.60 28.37
N LYS A 138 -4.81 -5.63 28.96
CA LYS A 138 -3.49 -5.86 29.56
C LYS A 138 -3.48 -5.24 30.93
N ARG A 139 -3.07 -5.94 31.98
CA ARG A 139 -3.16 -5.40 33.35
C ARG A 139 -1.78 -4.91 33.81
N PHE A 140 -1.73 -3.75 34.47
CA PHE A 140 -0.48 -3.18 34.99
C PHE A 140 -0.63 -2.83 36.46
N GLU A 141 -0.17 -3.69 37.37
CA GLU A 141 -0.24 -3.35 38.79
C GLU A 141 0.86 -2.33 39.12
N ILE A 142 0.48 -1.05 39.29
CA ILE A 142 1.42 0.03 39.58
C ILE A 142 1.11 0.60 40.97
N SER A 143 2.04 0.40 41.89
CA SER A 143 1.95 0.97 43.23
C SER A 143 1.99 2.50 43.20
N GLU A 144 1.24 3.16 44.08
CA GLU A 144 1.38 4.61 44.31
C GLU A 144 2.78 4.99 44.80
N SER A 145 3.44 4.05 45.49
CA SER A 145 4.82 4.15 45.92
C SER A 145 5.84 3.81 44.84
N ALA A 146 5.41 3.62 43.59
CA ALA A 146 6.31 3.39 42.47
C ALA A 146 7.30 4.55 42.35
N VAL A 147 8.57 4.20 42.19
CA VAL A 147 9.65 5.18 42.11
C VAL A 147 9.56 5.92 40.77
N ILE A 148 9.74 7.25 40.79
CA ILE A 148 9.84 8.05 39.57
C ILE A 148 10.96 7.48 38.68
N GLY A 149 10.69 7.32 37.39
CA GLY A 149 11.55 6.65 36.43
C GLY A 149 11.23 5.17 36.22
N SER A 150 10.31 4.59 37.00
CA SER A 150 9.81 3.23 36.78
C SER A 150 9.22 3.10 35.37
N LYS A 151 9.52 1.97 34.70
CA LYS A 151 9.15 1.70 33.31
C LYS A 151 8.16 0.56 33.22
N PHE A 152 7.12 0.75 32.41
CA PHE A 152 6.07 -0.23 32.16
C PHE A 152 5.99 -0.50 30.66
N ILE A 153 6.27 -1.74 30.25
CA ILE A 153 6.33 -2.10 28.83
C ILE A 153 4.92 -2.29 28.29
N LEU A 154 4.52 -1.43 27.35
CA LEU A 154 3.24 -1.52 26.65
C LEU A 154 3.31 -2.57 25.54
N GLU A 155 2.17 -3.19 25.25
CA GLU A 155 2.06 -3.99 24.02
C GLU A 155 2.11 -3.07 22.81
N LYS A 156 2.72 -3.55 21.73
CA LYS A 156 2.76 -2.84 20.46
C LYS A 156 1.40 -3.03 19.77
N ALA A 157 0.79 -1.94 19.33
CA ALA A 157 -0.31 -2.02 18.38
C ALA A 157 0.19 -2.55 17.02
N VAL A 158 -0.57 -3.44 16.40
CA VAL A 158 -0.35 -4.02 15.07
C VAL A 158 -1.30 -3.35 14.10
N ASP A 159 -0.77 -2.98 12.94
CA ASP A 159 -1.50 -2.38 11.84
C ASP A 159 -0.98 -3.06 10.57
N SER A 160 -1.89 -3.56 9.75
CA SER A 160 -1.55 -4.34 8.55
C SER A 160 -1.16 -3.45 7.36
N ASP A 161 -1.52 -2.17 7.42
CA ASP A 161 -1.21 -1.20 6.36
C ASP A 161 0.27 -0.80 6.43
N ILE A 162 0.80 -0.35 5.30
CA ILE A 162 2.23 -0.08 5.13
C ILE A 162 2.55 1.42 5.01
N GLY A 163 3.84 1.74 5.08
CA GLY A 163 4.35 3.08 4.79
C GLY A 163 3.73 4.16 5.66
N ARG A 164 3.05 5.12 5.03
CA ARG A 164 2.39 6.24 5.73
C ARG A 164 1.06 5.85 6.35
N ASN A 165 0.34 4.91 5.75
CA ASN A 165 -0.93 4.45 6.29
C ASN A 165 -0.68 3.50 7.46
N GLY A 166 0.45 2.80 7.55
CA GLY A 166 0.76 2.04 8.76
C GLY A 166 0.86 2.89 10.04
N LEU A 167 1.03 2.22 11.17
CA LEU A 167 1.13 2.85 12.49
C LEU A 167 2.32 3.82 12.61
N GLN A 168 2.02 5.11 12.81
CA GLN A 168 3.04 6.16 12.88
C GLN A 168 3.46 6.51 14.32
N GLN A 169 2.50 6.73 15.21
CA GLN A 169 2.76 7.33 16.52
C GLN A 169 1.87 6.77 17.63
N TYR A 170 2.46 6.70 18.83
CA TYR A 170 1.75 6.52 20.08
C TYR A 170 1.68 7.85 20.84
N THR A 171 0.51 8.19 21.37
CA THR A 171 0.30 9.34 22.24
C THR A 171 -0.38 8.88 23.52
N LEU A 172 -0.03 9.51 24.63
CA LEU A 172 -0.63 9.22 25.94
C LEU A 172 -1.38 10.46 26.40
N THR A 173 -2.58 10.27 26.93
CA THR A 173 -3.43 11.36 27.43
C THR A 173 -4.14 10.95 28.72
N PRO A 174 -4.03 11.72 29.80
CA PRO A 174 -3.15 12.87 29.98
C PRO A 174 -1.68 12.47 30.18
N THR A 175 -0.76 13.40 29.92
CA THR A 175 0.71 13.19 30.01
C THR A 175 1.31 13.59 31.37
N ASP A 176 0.48 13.77 32.40
CA ASP A 176 0.93 14.41 33.65
C ASP A 176 1.85 13.53 34.49
N HIS A 177 1.47 12.27 34.67
CA HIS A 177 2.21 11.31 35.50
C HIS A 177 3.15 10.43 34.68
N PHE A 178 2.86 10.25 33.40
CA PHE A 178 3.55 9.31 32.55
C PHE A 178 3.94 9.95 31.23
N VAL A 179 5.09 9.52 30.70
CA VAL A 179 5.54 9.83 29.34
C VAL A 179 5.80 8.54 28.58
N LEU A 180 5.61 8.58 27.26
CA LEU A 180 5.95 7.46 26.40
C LEU A 180 7.40 7.58 25.93
N LYS A 181 8.13 6.49 26.03
CA LYS A 181 9.42 6.31 25.41
C LYS A 181 9.30 5.21 24.37
N LEU A 182 9.62 5.55 23.11
CA LEU A 182 9.72 4.58 22.03
C LEU A 182 11.20 4.23 21.84
N GLU A 183 11.51 2.95 21.81
CA GLU A 183 12.86 2.44 21.59
C GLU A 183 12.84 1.46 20.42
N ASN A 184 13.69 1.71 19.41
CA ASN A 184 13.84 0.80 18.28
C ASN A 184 14.62 -0.43 18.75
N GLN A 185 14.08 -1.60 18.50
CA GLN A 185 14.74 -2.87 18.77
C GLN A 185 15.57 -3.31 17.56
N ALA A 186 16.51 -4.22 17.79
CA ALA A 186 17.43 -4.72 16.76
C ALA A 186 16.72 -5.49 15.63
N ASP A 187 15.52 -6.01 15.89
CA ASP A 187 14.65 -6.66 14.91
C ASP A 187 13.81 -5.67 14.07
N GLY A 188 14.03 -4.36 14.24
CA GLY A 188 13.26 -3.30 13.58
C GLY A 188 11.91 -3.02 14.23
N SER A 189 11.52 -3.76 15.27
CA SER A 189 10.29 -3.50 16.02
C SER A 189 10.44 -2.29 16.95
N LYS A 190 9.32 -1.66 17.33
CA LYS A 190 9.29 -0.53 18.27
C LYS A 190 8.80 -1.03 19.62
N LYS A 191 9.66 -0.93 20.64
CA LYS A 191 9.29 -1.12 22.04
C LYS A 191 8.66 0.17 22.55
N VAL A 192 7.47 0.08 23.14
CA VAL A 192 6.78 1.22 23.74
C VAL A 192 6.83 1.07 25.26
N GLU A 193 7.48 2.01 25.94
CA GLU A 193 7.57 2.06 27.40
C GLU A 193 6.81 3.27 27.94
N MET A 194 5.99 3.05 28.96
CA MET A 194 5.43 4.12 29.76
C MET A 194 6.36 4.37 30.95
N VAL A 195 6.82 5.60 31.14
CA VAL A 195 7.78 5.97 32.19
C VAL A 195 7.11 6.92 33.18
N LEU A 196 7.13 6.57 34.46
CA LEU A 196 6.57 7.40 35.52
C LEU A 196 7.44 8.65 35.73
N GLN A 197 6.85 9.83 35.63
CA GLN A 197 7.51 11.14 35.81
C GLN A 197 7.08 11.87 37.08
N LYS A 198 5.87 11.61 37.58
CA LYS A 198 5.35 12.20 38.82
C LYS A 198 4.76 11.11 39.72
N PRO A 199 4.79 11.28 41.06
CA PRO A 199 4.16 10.33 41.98
C PRO A 199 2.69 10.10 41.62
N LEU A 200 2.22 8.88 41.79
CA LEU A 200 0.82 8.55 41.58
C LEU A 200 0.02 8.85 42.84
N ASP A 201 -1.21 9.32 42.63
CA ASP A 201 -2.17 9.60 43.70
C ASP A 201 -3.53 9.11 43.19
N ARG A 202 -3.92 7.91 43.65
CA ARG A 202 -5.13 7.23 43.18
C ARG A 202 -6.37 8.08 43.39
N GLU A 203 -6.44 8.80 44.50
CA GLU A 203 -7.57 9.64 44.88
C GLU A 203 -7.75 10.84 43.95
N LYS A 204 -6.68 11.28 43.25
CA LYS A 204 -6.74 12.41 42.32
C LYS A 204 -7.04 12.00 40.88
N GLN A 205 -6.60 10.82 40.45
CA GLN A 205 -6.73 10.42 39.06
C GLN A 205 -7.07 8.94 38.90
N GLU A 206 -8.35 8.67 38.63
CA GLU A 206 -8.90 7.32 38.52
C GLU A 206 -8.79 6.70 37.10
N PHE A 207 -8.32 7.45 36.10
CA PHE A 207 -8.14 6.92 34.75
C PHE A 207 -7.11 7.69 33.91
N MET A 208 -6.58 7.04 32.88
CA MET A 208 -5.72 7.62 31.84
C MET A 208 -6.08 6.95 30.49
N SER A 209 -5.56 7.39 29.35
CA SER A 209 -5.75 6.72 28.07
C SER A 209 -4.51 6.82 27.19
N LEU A 210 -4.26 5.80 26.36
CA LEU A 210 -3.23 5.81 25.33
C LEU A 210 -3.91 5.83 23.98
N ASN A 211 -3.67 6.88 23.22
CA ASN A 211 -4.18 7.03 21.88
C ASN A 211 -3.11 6.60 20.86
N VAL A 212 -3.53 5.82 19.88
CA VAL A 212 -2.68 5.33 18.80
C VAL A 212 -3.11 6.04 17.53
N LEU A 213 -2.15 6.68 16.86
CA LEU A 213 -2.37 7.50 15.66
C LEU A 213 -1.80 6.81 14.43
N LYS A 214 -2.67 6.64 13.44
CA LYS A 214 -2.32 6.44 12.04
C LYS A 214 -2.01 7.80 11.40
N SER A 215 -1.54 7.85 10.16
CA SER A 215 -1.34 9.09 9.38
C SER A 215 -2.35 10.19 9.72
N ALA A 216 -1.94 11.46 9.66
CA ALA A 216 -2.60 12.66 10.20
C ALA A 216 -4.11 12.91 9.88
N SER A 217 -4.84 11.99 9.26
CA SER A 217 -6.22 12.17 8.79
C SER A 217 -7.26 11.08 9.14
N GLN A 218 -6.96 9.95 9.80
CA GLN A 218 -8.00 8.92 10.14
C GLN A 218 -7.53 7.80 11.11
N PRO A 219 -8.45 6.92 11.58
CA PRO A 219 -9.03 6.89 12.93
C PRO A 219 -8.03 6.58 14.07
N LEU A 220 -8.34 7.12 15.24
CA LEU A 220 -7.64 6.88 16.51
C LEU A 220 -8.09 5.56 17.14
N LEU A 221 -7.16 4.73 17.60
CA LEU A 221 -7.47 3.70 18.60
C LEU A 221 -7.13 4.26 19.97
N ALA A 222 -8.13 4.39 20.85
CA ALA A 222 -7.98 4.89 22.21
C ALA A 222 -8.03 3.73 23.21
N LEU A 223 -6.90 3.41 23.82
CA LEU A 223 -6.77 2.54 24.96
C LEU A 223 -7.13 3.33 26.22
N ASN A 224 -7.92 2.78 27.15
CA ASN A 224 -8.22 3.47 28.41
C ASN A 224 -7.63 2.68 29.60
N LEU A 225 -6.89 3.38 30.44
CA LEU A 225 -6.32 2.96 31.71
C LEU A 225 -7.30 3.32 32.84
N TYR A 226 -7.63 2.38 33.72
CA TYR A 226 -8.52 2.64 34.88
C TYR A 226 -7.97 1.99 36.15
N TRP A 227 -8.29 2.52 37.33
CA TRP A 227 -8.04 1.82 38.60
C TRP A 227 -9.23 0.95 38.99
N ARG A 228 -9.00 -0.23 39.60
CA ARG A 228 -10.08 -1.07 40.16
C ARG A 228 -9.94 -1.19 41.68
N LYS A 229 -11.04 -1.03 42.44
CA LYS A 229 -11.09 -1.15 43.92
C LYS A 229 -11.70 -2.49 44.40
N PRO A 230 -11.44 -2.94 45.65
CA PRO A 230 -10.29 -2.64 46.51
C PRO A 230 -9.68 -3.89 47.20
N SER A 231 -8.40 -4.17 46.95
CA SER A 231 -7.51 -4.79 47.97
C SER A 231 -6.02 -4.68 47.66
N MET A 232 -5.60 -4.24 46.47
CA MET A 232 -4.19 -3.85 46.22
C MET A 232 -4.08 -2.72 45.17
N LEU A 233 -2.93 -2.05 45.20
CA LEU A 233 -2.52 -0.88 44.40
C LEU A 233 -2.37 -1.20 42.90
N THR A 234 -3.48 -1.47 42.22
CA THR A 234 -3.46 -2.03 40.87
C THR A 234 -4.09 -1.09 39.85
N LEU A 235 -3.31 -0.65 38.86
CA LEU A 235 -3.82 -0.02 37.64
C LEU A 235 -4.23 -1.15 36.66
N VAL A 236 -5.33 -1.01 35.95
CA VAL A 236 -5.81 -2.00 34.97
C VAL A 236 -5.91 -1.30 33.63
N LEU A 237 -5.18 -1.78 32.62
CA LEU A 237 -5.23 -1.22 31.28
C LEU A 237 -6.27 -2.00 30.45
N MET A 238 -7.37 -1.33 30.10
CA MET A 238 -8.42 -1.94 29.29
C MET A 238 -8.36 -1.38 27.86
N VAL A 239 -8.23 -2.29 26.90
CA VAL A 239 -8.24 -1.92 25.49
C VAL A 239 -9.69 -1.90 25.01
N SER A 240 -10.33 -0.73 25.08
CA SER A 240 -11.58 -0.52 24.35
C SER A 240 -11.27 -0.09 22.92
N LYS A 241 -11.95 -0.65 21.91
CA LYS A 241 -11.99 0.00 20.59
C LYS A 241 -12.53 1.42 20.80
N ALA A 242 -11.93 2.43 20.16
CA ALA A 242 -12.53 3.75 20.08
C ALA A 242 -13.84 3.61 19.31
N THR A 243 -14.96 3.52 20.01
CA THR A 243 -16.26 3.84 19.42
C THR A 243 -16.19 5.31 19.01
N ARG A 244 -16.62 5.64 17.79
CA ARG A 244 -16.84 7.03 17.38
C ARG A 244 -17.58 7.71 18.53
N LEU A 245 -16.96 8.71 19.16
CA LEU A 245 -17.68 9.67 19.96
C LEU A 245 -18.66 10.35 19.01
N ASN A 246 -19.87 9.80 18.90
CA ASN A 246 -21.00 10.56 18.40
C ASN A 246 -21.10 11.76 19.34
N GLN A 247 -20.68 12.92 18.86
CA GLN A 247 -21.09 14.20 19.41
C GLN A 247 -22.61 14.29 19.22
N GLN A 248 -23.38 13.68 20.13
CA GLN A 248 -24.71 14.16 20.43
C GLN A 248 -24.52 15.37 21.33
N THR A 249 -24.29 16.52 20.70
CA THR A 249 -24.67 17.80 21.28
C THR A 249 -26.18 17.77 21.48
N THR A 250 -26.61 17.51 22.70
CA THR A 250 -27.93 17.90 23.20
C THR A 250 -27.98 19.43 23.18
N SER A 251 -28.65 20.01 22.19
CA SER A 251 -29.13 21.38 22.29
C SER A 251 -30.43 21.37 23.10
N HIS A 252 -30.40 22.04 24.24
CA HIS A 252 -31.59 22.56 24.92
C HIS A 252 -32.26 23.66 24.09
#